data_AF-A0A833JHS2-F1
#
_entry.id   AF-A0A833JHS2-F1
#
_cell.length_a   1.000
_cell.length_b   1.000
_cell.length_c   1.000
_cell.angle_alpha   90.00
_cell.angle_beta   90.00
_cell.angle_gamma   90.00
#
_symmetry.space_group_name_H-M   'P 1'
#
loop_
_entity.id
_entity.type
_entity.pdbx_description
1 polymer ?
#
loop_
_entity_poly.entity_id
_entity_poly.type
_entity_poly.pdbx_seq_one_letter_code
_entity_poly.pdbx_strand_id
1 'polypeptide(L)'
;MLKKLIRREQIMLMCLCYGISCHEIKKLMENGKTTTEDIQRECNAGLGCGCCLDALVSMVESEVSKKGEISMSSSHAIAEPSSSLTRCL
;
A
#
# COMPACT_ATOMS: atom_id res chain seq x y z
N MET A 1 -25.85 -14.76 22.64
CA MET A 1 -25.26 -13.75 21.74
C MET A 1 -23.73 -13.66 21.90
N LEU A 2 -22.96 -14.75 21.74
CA LEU A 2 -21.49 -14.76 21.96
C LEU A 2 -20.65 -15.18 20.74
N LYS A 3 -21.26 -15.46 19.57
CA LYS A 3 -20.54 -15.99 18.40
C LYS A 3 -19.74 -14.96 17.58
N LYS A 4 -19.63 -13.69 18.00
CA LYS A 4 -19.01 -12.61 17.20
C LYS A 4 -17.52 -12.33 17.47
N LEU A 5 -16.87 -13.02 18.42
CA LEU A 5 -15.56 -12.60 18.95
C LEU A 5 -14.37 -13.52 18.61
N ILE A 6 -14.42 -14.23 17.49
CA ILE A 6 -13.21 -14.84 16.93
C ILE A 6 -13.18 -14.53 15.43
N ARG A 7 -12.93 -13.26 15.09
CA ARG A 7 -12.27 -12.98 13.81
C ARG A 7 -10.88 -13.60 13.95
N ARG A 8 -10.71 -14.83 13.45
CA ARG A 8 -9.40 -15.45 13.23
C ARG A 8 -8.67 -14.63 12.17
N GLU A 9 -8.24 -13.43 12.54
CA GLU A 9 -7.35 -12.63 11.73
C GLU A 9 -5.97 -13.29 11.89
N GLN A 10 -5.62 -14.19 10.97
CA GLN A 10 -4.28 -14.76 10.94
C GLN A 10 -3.34 -13.63 10.51
N ILE A 11 -2.73 -12.96 11.49
CA ILE A 11 -1.75 -11.92 11.24
C ILE A 11 -0.45 -12.61 10.81
N MET A 12 -0.24 -12.70 9.50
CA MET A 12 1.03 -13.18 8.95
C MET A 12 2.11 -12.14 9.23
N LEU A 13 3.11 -12.52 10.03
CA LEU A 13 4.28 -11.70 10.28
C LEU A 13 5.20 -11.72 9.06
N MET A 14 5.50 -10.53 8.56
CA MET A 14 6.51 -10.32 7.53
C MET A 14 7.91 -10.31 8.15
N CYS A 15 8.09 -9.56 9.24
CA CYS A 15 9.37 -9.39 9.91
C CYS A 15 9.29 -9.93 11.34
N LEU A 16 9.99 -11.03 11.59
CA LEU A 16 10.04 -11.63 12.93
C LEU A 16 10.89 -10.83 13.93
N CYS A 17 11.95 -10.15 13.46
CA CYS A 17 12.84 -9.37 14.33
C CYS A 17 12.09 -8.25 15.08
N TYR A 18 11.16 -7.59 14.40
CA TYR A 18 10.43 -6.44 14.93
C TYR A 18 8.92 -6.69 15.06
N GLY A 19 8.47 -7.93 14.82
CA GLY A 19 7.06 -8.32 14.96
C GLY A 19 6.12 -7.63 13.97
N ILE A 20 6.59 -7.25 12.78
CA ILE A 20 5.81 -6.49 11.80
C ILE A 20 5.03 -7.42 10.88
N SER A 21 3.73 -7.20 10.76
CA SER A 21 2.84 -7.93 9.87
C SER A 21 2.76 -7.33 8.46
N CYS A 22 2.38 -8.15 7.48
CA CYS A 22 2.09 -7.65 6.12
C CYS A 22 0.95 -6.62 6.11
N HIS A 23 0.00 -6.74 7.04
CA HIS A 23 -1.12 -5.82 7.15
C HIS A 23 -0.68 -4.44 7.65
N GLU A 24 0.23 -4.36 8.62
CA GLU A 24 0.81 -3.08 9.06
C GLU A 24 1.59 -2.41 7.94
N ILE A 25 2.39 -3.16 7.19
CA ILE A 25 3.13 -2.62 6.03
C ILE A 25 2.15 -2.03 5.01
N LYS A 26 1.06 -2.74 4.66
CA LYS A 26 0.03 -2.22 3.74
C LYS A 26 -0.60 -0.93 4.23
N LYS A 27 -0.90 -0.80 5.52
CA LYS A 27 -1.43 0.45 6.09
C LYS A 27 -0.45 1.62 5.93
N LEU A 28 0.84 1.38 6.08
CA LEU A 28 1.86 2.41 5.84
C LEU A 28 1.86 2.86 4.37
N MET A 29 1.64 1.93 3.44
CA MET A 29 1.57 2.22 2.00
C MET A 29 0.26 2.93 1.60
N GLU A 30 -0.83 2.62 2.27
CA GLU A 30 -2.09 3.38 2.20
C GLU A 30 -1.88 4.82 2.69
N ASN A 31 -1.07 5.02 3.73
CA ASN A 31 -0.66 6.34 4.25
C ASN A 31 0.42 7.05 3.41
N GLY A 32 0.75 6.52 2.22
CA GLY A 32 1.63 7.20 1.26
C GLY A 32 3.11 6.87 1.37
N LYS A 33 3.52 5.89 2.19
CA LYS A 33 4.90 5.37 2.16
C LYS A 33 5.07 4.45 0.95
N THR A 34 5.71 4.93 -0.11
CA THR A 34 5.81 4.21 -1.40
C THR A 34 7.19 3.64 -1.69
N THR A 35 8.15 3.76 -0.76
CA THR A 35 9.50 3.22 -0.92
C THR A 35 9.83 2.24 0.22
N THR A 36 10.70 1.27 -0.05
CA THR A 36 11.17 0.33 0.98
C THR A 36 11.83 1.09 2.13
N GLU A 37 12.58 2.13 1.83
CA GLU A 37 13.28 2.98 2.80
C GLU A 37 12.29 3.73 3.69
N ASP A 38 11.14 4.18 3.16
CA ASP A 38 10.09 4.80 3.96
C ASP A 38 9.45 3.82 4.95
N ILE A 39 9.22 2.57 4.51
CA ILE A 39 8.69 1.52 5.37
C ILE A 39 9.72 1.14 6.45
N GLN A 40 10.98 1.01 6.08
CA GLN A 40 12.08 0.75 7.01
C GLN A 40 12.22 1.84 8.07
N ARG A 41 12.17 3.12 7.66
CA ARG A 41 12.20 4.26 8.59
C ARG A 41 11.05 4.24 9.59
N GLU A 42 9.89 3.76 9.18
CA GLU A 42 8.67 3.79 10.00
C GLU A 42 8.58 2.61 10.98
N CYS A 43 8.95 1.40 10.54
CA CYS A 43 8.69 0.18 11.33
C CYS A 43 9.90 -0.76 11.49
N ASN A 44 11.08 -0.37 10.98
CA ASN A 44 12.32 -1.15 11.03
C ASN A 44 12.31 -2.49 10.28
N ALA A 45 11.23 -2.87 9.59
CA ALA A 45 11.15 -4.12 8.85
C ALA A 45 12.29 -4.26 7.84
N GLY A 46 13.09 -5.33 7.91
CA GLY A 46 14.25 -5.55 7.04
C GLY A 46 15.58 -4.96 7.54
N LEU A 47 15.60 -4.22 8.66
CA LEU A 47 16.84 -3.68 9.28
C LEU A 47 17.43 -4.60 10.37
N GLY A 48 16.80 -5.74 10.64
CA GLY A 48 17.24 -6.72 11.65
C GLY A 48 18.21 -7.73 11.03
N CYS A 49 17.75 -8.97 10.87
CA CYS A 49 18.53 -10.02 10.20
C CYS A 49 18.53 -9.93 8.66
N GLY A 50 17.65 -9.11 8.07
CA GLY A 50 17.52 -8.96 6.63
C GLY A 50 16.73 -10.06 5.89
N CYS A 51 16.35 -11.16 6.54
CA CYS A 51 15.67 -12.28 5.86
C CYS A 51 14.34 -11.92 5.16
N CYS A 52 13.64 -10.89 5.63
CA CYS A 52 12.39 -10.42 5.03
C CYS A 52 12.58 -9.31 4.00
N LEU A 53 13.81 -8.85 3.73
CA LEU A 53 14.07 -7.65 2.94
C LEU A 53 13.60 -7.82 1.49
N ASP A 54 13.97 -8.91 0.82
CA ASP A 54 13.57 -9.16 -0.57
C ASP A 54 12.03 -9.25 -0.71
N ALA A 55 11.38 -9.92 0.25
CA ALA A 55 9.92 -10.01 0.30
C ALA A 55 9.26 -8.65 0.54
N LEU A 56 9.86 -7.80 1.36
CA LEU A 56 9.42 -6.42 1.59
C LEU A 56 9.56 -5.58 0.32
N VAL A 57 10.70 -5.62 -0.35
CA VAL A 57 10.95 -4.89 -1.61
C VAL A 57 9.91 -5.30 -2.66
N SER A 58 9.72 -6.60 -2.87
CA SER A 58 8.73 -7.12 -3.82
C SER A 58 7.30 -6.70 -3.48
N MET A 59 6.94 -6.67 -2.19
CA MET A 59 5.64 -6.16 -1.74
C MET A 59 5.47 -4.68 -2.05
N VAL A 60 6.50 -3.85 -1.80
CA VAL A 60 6.44 -2.41 -2.06
C VAL A 60 6.30 -2.12 -3.55
N GLU A 61 7.15 -2.73 -4.37
CA GLU A 61 7.13 -2.57 -5.83
C GLU A 61 5.77 -2.96 -6.43
N SER A 62 5.23 -4.11 -6.03
CA SER A 62 3.96 -4.61 -6.57
C SER A 62 2.76 -3.73 -6.23
N GLU A 63 2.76 -3.00 -5.12
CA GLU A 63 1.71 -2.02 -4.82
C GLU A 63 1.90 -0.70 -5.56
N VAL A 64 3.15 -0.25 -5.77
CA VAL A 64 3.43 0.96 -6.57
C VAL A 64 2.96 0.74 -8.01
N SER A 65 3.15 -0.44 -8.58
CA SER A 65 2.64 -0.78 -9.91
C SER A 65 1.10 -0.78 -9.98
N LYS A 66 0.39 -1.21 -8.92
CA LYS A 66 -1.08 -1.24 -8.90
C LYS A 66 -1.73 0.16 -8.83
N LYS A 67 -1.07 1.12 -8.18
CA LYS A 67 -1.59 2.50 -8.06
C LYS A 67 -1.59 3.26 -9.40
N GLY A 68 -0.97 2.72 -10.45
CA GLY A 68 -1.04 3.26 -11.81
C GLY A 68 -2.37 3.04 -12.53
N GLU A 69 -3.23 2.11 -12.08
CA GLU A 69 -4.45 1.72 -12.83
C GLU A 69 -5.76 1.85 -12.04
N ILE A 70 -5.75 2.30 -10.78
CA ILE A 70 -6.97 2.38 -9.96
C ILE A 70 -7.22 3.80 -9.48
N SER A 71 -8.01 4.51 -10.29
CA SER A 71 -8.76 5.71 -9.91
C SER A 71 -10.16 5.30 -9.40
N MET A 72 -10.76 6.16 -8.55
CA MET A 72 -12.14 6.18 -8.01
C MET A 72 -12.31 5.65 -6.56
N SER A 73 -12.83 6.40 -5.59
CA SER A 73 -13.37 7.78 -5.58
C SER A 73 -13.58 8.32 -4.15
N SER A 74 -13.50 9.65 -3.98
CA SER A 74 -14.59 10.44 -3.36
C SER A 74 -14.49 11.92 -3.80
N SER A 75 -15.39 12.28 -4.70
CA SER A 75 -16.10 13.56 -4.91
C SER A 75 -15.31 14.88 -4.80
N HIS A 76 -15.22 15.65 -5.89
CA HIS A 76 -15.79 17.01 -6.04
C HIS A 76 -15.82 17.44 -7.53
N ALA A 77 -17.03 17.84 -7.97
CA ALA A 77 -17.46 18.59 -9.15
C ALA A 77 -17.15 18.09 -10.59
N ILE A 78 -18.24 17.84 -11.30
CA ILE A 78 -18.38 17.70 -12.75
C ILE A 78 -18.24 19.08 -13.43
N ALA A 79 -17.43 19.17 -14.48
CA ALA A 79 -17.66 20.07 -15.61
C ALA A 79 -17.06 19.45 -16.88
N GLU A 80 -17.92 18.80 -17.67
CA GLU A 80 -17.71 18.56 -19.10
C GLU A 80 -18.87 19.32 -19.80
N PRO A 81 -18.61 19.97 -20.94
CA PRO A 81 -18.65 19.21 -22.18
C PRO A 81 -17.55 19.55 -23.18
N SER A 82 -16.95 18.50 -23.75
CA SER A 82 -16.70 18.29 -25.18
C SER A 82 -17.17 19.42 -26.10
N SER A 83 -16.24 20.07 -26.79
CA SER A 83 -16.37 20.46 -28.20
C SER A 83 -15.20 21.36 -28.63
N SER A 84 -14.50 20.90 -29.68
CA SER A 84 -13.84 21.74 -30.69
C SER A 84 -12.66 22.60 -30.24
N LEU A 85 -11.47 22.30 -30.75
CA LEU A 85 -10.50 23.29 -31.27
C LEU A 85 -9.46 22.50 -32.09
N THR A 86 -9.75 22.24 -33.35
CA THR A 86 -9.23 22.98 -34.52
C THR A 86 -7.76 22.66 -34.82
N ARG A 87 -7.59 21.83 -35.84
CA ARG A 87 -6.46 21.72 -36.78
C ARG A 87 -5.62 22.99 -36.85
N CYS A 88 -4.33 22.90 -36.52
CA CYS A 88 -3.35 23.94 -36.87
C CYS A 88 -2.72 23.64 -38.23
N LEU A 89 -2.64 24.72 -39.00
CA LEU A 89 -2.34 24.93 -40.42
C LEU A 89 -1.19 24.11 -41.02
#